data_AF-A0A257V8E8-F1
#
_entry.id   AF-A0A257V8E8-F1
#
_cell.length_a   1.000
_cell.length_b   1.000
_cell.length_c   1.000
_cell.angle_alpha   90.00
_cell.angle_beta   90.00
_cell.angle_gamma   90.00
#
_symmetry.space_group_name_H-M   'P 1'
#
loop_
_entity.id
_entity.type
_entity.pdbx_description
1 polymer ?
#
loop_
_entity_poly.entity_id
_entity_poly.type
_entity_poly.pdbx_seq_one_letter_code
_entity_poly.pdbx_strand_id
1 'polypeptide(L)'
;MSVTVYVADGCTDCADLLADLARRRVACEVVNLTRDPARLAELAALTWERRLPVTVDHERCSIGFAGRSRSWSELGLSLPRSG
;
A
#
# COMPACT_ATOMS: atom_id res chain seq x y z
N MET A 1 -8.98 6.75 15.17
CA MET A 1 -7.83 7.11 14.34
C MET A 1 -7.36 5.81 13.69
N SER A 2 -7.73 5.58 12.43
CA SER A 2 -7.44 4.35 11.71
C SER A 2 -6.27 4.56 10.77
N VAL A 3 -5.32 3.63 10.80
CA VAL A 3 -4.21 3.58 9.84
C VAL A 3 -4.61 2.60 8.74
N THR A 4 -4.62 3.02 7.49
CA THR A 4 -4.86 2.16 6.33
C THR A 4 -3.53 1.85 5.66
N VAL A 5 -3.27 0.57 5.38
CA VAL A 5 -2.02 0.10 4.76
C VAL A 5 -2.36 -0.55 3.44
N TYR A 6 -1.89 0.04 2.35
CA TYR A 6 -2.03 -0.51 1.01
C TYR A 6 -0.84 -1.44 0.72
N VAL A 7 -1.14 -2.65 0.27
CA VAL A 7 -0.19 -3.72 -0.02
C VAL A 7 -0.58 -4.47 -1.29
N ALA A 8 0.25 -5.42 -1.71
CA ALA A 8 -0.01 -6.31 -2.83
C ALA A 8 0.54 -7.70 -2.55
N ASP A 9 -0.04 -8.73 -3.16
CA ASP A 9 0.51 -10.08 -3.12
C ASP A 9 1.89 -10.10 -3.83
N GLY A 10 2.84 -10.88 -3.31
CA GLY A 10 4.21 -10.95 -3.83
C GLY A 10 5.14 -9.78 -3.46
N CYS A 11 4.64 -8.76 -2.75
CA CYS A 11 5.45 -7.63 -2.28
C CYS A 11 6.15 -7.97 -0.95
N THR A 12 7.46 -8.27 -0.98
CA THR A 12 8.24 -8.59 0.23
C THR A 12 8.31 -7.42 1.21
N ASP A 13 8.48 -6.20 0.71
CA ASP A 13 8.56 -4.99 1.55
C ASP A 13 7.24 -4.71 2.27
N CYS A 14 6.12 -5.11 1.66
CA CYS A 14 4.80 -5.03 2.26
C CYS A 14 4.63 -6.04 3.40
N ALA A 15 5.10 -7.28 3.21
CA ALA A 15 5.07 -8.30 4.27
C ALA A 15 5.91 -7.88 5.48
N ASP A 16 7.09 -7.29 5.25
CA ASP A 16 7.96 -6.77 6.31
C ASP A 16 7.29 -5.64 7.11
N LEU A 17 6.62 -4.71 6.45
CA LEU A 17 5.84 -3.65 7.11
C LEU A 17 4.71 -4.24 7.97
N LEU A 18 3.92 -5.16 7.41
CA LEU A 18 2.81 -5.78 8.13
C LEU A 18 3.30 -6.56 9.36
N ALA A 19 4.42 -7.27 9.24
CA ALA A 19 5.04 -7.96 10.36
C ALA A 19 5.52 -6.97 11.46
N ASP A 20 6.06 -5.81 11.07
CA ASP A 20 6.45 -4.76 12.01
C ASP A 20 5.25 -4.14 12.74
N LEU A 21 4.18 -3.81 12.02
CA LEU A 21 2.95 -3.28 12.60
C LEU A 21 2.30 -4.28 13.56
N ALA A 22 2.23 -5.56 13.17
CA ALA A 22 1.70 -6.62 14.02
C ALA A 22 2.55 -6.80 15.30
N ARG A 23 3.89 -6.78 15.18
CA ARG A 23 4.81 -6.87 16.33
C ARG A 23 4.60 -5.71 17.31
N ARG A 24 4.34 -4.51 16.79
CA ARG A 24 4.06 -3.30 17.58
C ARG A 24 2.60 -3.19 18.03
N ARG A 25 1.74 -4.15 17.65
CA ARG A 25 0.29 -4.16 17.92
C ARG A 25 -0.41 -2.89 17.43
N VAL A 26 0.00 -2.37 16.27
CA VAL A 26 -0.64 -1.22 15.64
C VAL A 26 -1.93 -1.69 14.96
N ALA A 27 -3.06 -1.13 15.37
CA ALA A 27 -4.34 -1.35 14.70
C ALA A 27 -4.31 -0.68 13.32
N CYS A 28 -4.45 -1.47 12.26
CA CYS A 28 -4.50 -0.99 10.90
C CYS A 28 -5.51 -1.78 10.06
N GLU A 29 -6.10 -1.11 9.09
CA GLU A 29 -6.86 -1.71 8.00
C GLU A 29 -5.89 -2.03 6.86
N VAL A 30 -5.90 -3.27 6.37
CA VAL A 30 -5.02 -3.69 5.29
C VAL A 30 -5.81 -3.82 3.99
N VAL A 31 -5.43 -3.03 2.98
CA VAL A 31 -6.02 -3.05 1.65
C VAL A 31 -5.05 -3.73 0.69
N ASN A 32 -5.41 -4.92 0.20
CA ASN A 32 -4.59 -5.64 -0.78
C ASN A 32 -5.05 -5.29 -2.21
N LEU A 33 -4.22 -4.53 -2.92
CA LEU A 33 -4.52 -4.01 -4.27
C LEU A 33 -4.47 -5.07 -5.37
N THR A 34 -3.84 -6.23 -5.12
CA THR A 34 -3.92 -7.37 -6.02
C THR A 34 -5.31 -7.99 -6.00
N ARG A 35 -5.99 -7.95 -4.84
CA ARG A 35 -7.32 -8.55 -4.63
C ARG A 35 -8.45 -7.56 -4.84
N ASP A 36 -8.20 -6.28 -4.56
CA ASP A 36 -9.13 -5.18 -4.79
C ASP A 36 -8.49 -4.10 -5.68
N PRO A 37 -8.47 -4.33 -7.01
CA PRO A 37 -7.87 -3.39 -7.95
C PRO A 37 -8.67 -2.08 -8.08
N ALA A 38 -9.92 -2.02 -7.63
CA ALA A 38 -10.71 -0.77 -7.66
C ALA A 38 -10.09 0.30 -6.74
N ARG A 39 -9.47 -0.15 -5.64
CA ARG A 39 -8.79 0.72 -4.65
C ARG A 39 -7.47 1.31 -5.18
N LEU A 40 -6.95 0.86 -6.33
CA LEU A 40 -5.81 1.51 -6.98
C LEU A 40 -6.12 2.95 -7.36
N ALA A 41 -7.34 3.23 -7.82
CA ALA A 41 -7.76 4.59 -8.18
C ALA A 41 -7.85 5.52 -6.96
N GLU A 42 -8.21 4.98 -5.80
CA GLU A 42 -8.20 5.75 -4.55
C GLU A 42 -6.77 6.08 -4.12
N LEU A 43 -5.87 5.09 -4.07
CA LEU A 43 -4.47 5.33 -3.74
C LEU A 43 -3.82 6.30 -4.74
N ALA A 44 -4.24 6.23 -6.01
CA ALA A 44 -3.81 7.15 -7.06
C ALA A 44 -4.15 8.61 -6.84
N ALA A 45 -5.26 8.88 -6.15
CA ALA A 45 -5.68 10.23 -5.82
C ALA A 45 -4.94 10.77 -4.60
N LEU A 46 -4.46 9.89 -3.71
CA LEU A 46 -3.74 10.24 -2.49
C LEU A 46 -2.25 10.50 -2.71
N THR A 47 -1.63 9.84 -3.69
CA THR A 47 -0.21 10.02 -4.02
C THR A 47 0.07 9.88 -5.50
N TRP A 48 1.03 10.67 -5.99
CA TRP A 48 1.56 10.53 -7.34
C TRP A 48 2.53 9.35 -7.48
N GLU A 49 3.09 8.86 -6.38
CA GLU A 49 4.01 7.73 -6.40
C GLU A 49 3.26 6.40 -6.57
N ARG A 50 3.56 5.69 -7.65
CA ARG A 50 3.00 4.37 -7.97
C ARG A 50 3.79 3.26 -7.29
N ARG A 51 3.89 3.32 -5.97
CA ARG A 51 4.74 2.43 -5.17
C ARG A 51 4.01 1.83 -3.98
N LEU A 52 4.56 0.74 -3.44
CA LEU A 52 4.09 0.02 -2.26
C LEU A 52 5.27 -0.41 -1.37
N PRO A 53 5.05 -0.64 -0.06
CA PRO A 53 3.79 -0.41 0.67
C PRO A 53 3.47 1.08 0.84
N VAL A 54 2.21 1.42 1.10
CA VAL A 54 1.80 2.78 1.48
C VAL A 54 0.99 2.73 2.76
N THR A 55 1.30 3.62 3.70
CA THR A 55 0.54 3.81 4.94
C THR A 55 -0.14 5.16 4.90
N VAL A 56 -1.44 5.20 5.17
CA VAL A 56 -2.25 6.42 5.20
C VAL A 56 -2.93 6.52 6.56
N ASP A 57 -2.85 7.68 7.19
CA ASP A 57 -3.63 8.06 8.35
C ASP A 57 -4.28 9.43 8.12
N HIS A 58 -4.96 9.99 9.13
CA HIS A 58 -5.67 11.27 9.00
C HIS A 58 -4.77 12.47 8.66
N GLU A 59 -3.47 12.39 8.91
CA GLU A 59 -2.53 13.50 8.75
C GLU A 59 -1.46 13.22 7.69
N ARG A 60 -1.17 11.93 7.37
CA ARG A 60 0.00 11.56 6.57
C ARG A 60 -0.24 10.42 5.59
N CYS A 61 0.49 10.48 4.49
CA CYS A 61 0.69 9.39 3.53
C CYS A 61 2.20 9.10 3.47
N SER A 62 2.59 7.87 3.82
CA SER A 62 3.99 7.42 3.85
C SER A 62 4.19 6.27 2.88
N ILE A 63 5.21 6.38 2.02
CA ILE A 63 5.49 5.41 0.96
C ILE A 63 6.78 4.66 1.30
N GLY A 64 6.73 3.34 1.16
CA GLY A 64 7.85 2.44 1.44
C GLY A 64 7.99 2.08 2.92
N PHE A 65 8.91 1.15 3.18
CA PHE A 65 9.26 0.70 4.51
C PHE A 65 10.76 0.34 4.57
N ALA A 66 11.45 0.78 5.62
CA ALA A 66 12.89 0.56 5.80
C ALA A 66 13.75 0.95 4.57
N GLY A 67 13.38 2.06 3.90
CA GLY A 67 14.07 2.54 2.70
C GLY A 67 13.80 1.73 1.42
N ARG A 68 12.89 0.75 1.47
CA ARG A 68 12.53 -0.11 0.35
C ARG A 68 11.09 0.09 -0.06
N SER A 69 10.83 -0.09 -1.35
CA SER A 69 9.50 -0.06 -1.94
C SER A 69 9.55 -0.69 -3.33
N ARG A 70 8.39 -1.15 -3.83
CA ARG A 70 8.24 -1.67 -5.19
C ARG A 70 7.23 -0.85 -5.96
N SER A 71 7.51 -0.62 -7.24
CA SER A 71 6.56 0.01 -8.14
C SER A 71 5.37 -0.92 -8.43
N TRP A 72 4.24 -0.32 -8.79
CA TRP A 72 3.06 -1.06 -9.22
C TRP A 72 3.37 -1.98 -10.40
N SER A 73 4.17 -1.50 -11.37
CA SER A 73 4.59 -2.29 -12.53
C SER A 73 5.43 -3.51 -12.15
N GLU A 74 6.35 -3.40 -11.18
CA GLU A 74 7.11 -4.54 -10.64
C GLU A 74 6.21 -5.60 -10.00
N LEU A 75 5.05 -5.18 -9.49
CA LEU A 75 4.05 -6.02 -8.84
C LEU A 75 2.91 -6.45 -9.78
N GLY A 76 2.99 -6.10 -11.07
CA GLY A 76 1.96 -6.41 -12.06
C GLY A 76 0.65 -5.63 -11.89
N LEU A 77 0.65 -4.54 -11.11
CA LEU A 77 -0.52 -3.69 -10.88
C LEU A 77 -0.58 -2.58 -11.93
N SER A 78 -1.78 -2.32 -12.45
CA SER A 78 -2.03 -1.17 -13.31
C SER A 78 -3.42 -0.62 -13.03
N LEU A 79 -3.59 0.70 -13.18
CA LEU A 79 -4.93 1.28 -13.09
C LEU A 79 -5.81 0.63 -14.15
N PRO A 80 -7.07 0.27 -13.82
CA PRO A 80 -8.02 -0.13 -14.83
C PRO A 80 -8.10 1.01 -15.85
N ARG A 81 -7.93 0.69 -17.13
CA ARG A 81 -8.14 1.66 -18.21
C ARG A 81 -9.60 2.08 -18.15
N SER A 82 -9.86 3.32 -17.73
CA SER A 82 -11.17 3.94 -17.92
C SER A 82 -11.41 4.00 -19.43
N GLY A 83 -12.23 3.08 -19.93
CA GLY A 83 -12.74 3.10 -21.30
C GLY A 83 -13.87 4.10 -21.44
#